data_AF-A0A256L9S3-F1
#
_entry.id   AF-A0A256L9S3-F1
#
_cell.length_a   1.000
_cell.length_b   1.000
_cell.length_c   1.000
_cell.angle_alpha   90.00
_cell.angle_beta   90.00
_cell.angle_gamma   90.00
#
_symmetry.space_group_name_H-M   'P 1'
#
loop_
_entity.id
_entity.type
_entity.pdbx_description
1 polymer ?
#
loop_
_entity_poly.entity_id
_entity_poly.type
_entity_poly.pdbx_seq_one_letter_code
_entity_poly.pdbx_strand_id
1 'polypeptide(L)'
;MEIINKSKEKQEEQWQLGDVLEDKEEHKALIVKNNNGSYCLMDISPESDMEGRYSTKAGDIYDWPYSSLDELHSINSGGWHKVNAKLVIE
;
A
#
# COMPACT_ATOMS: atom_id res chain seq x y z
N MET A 1 7.43 36.91 11.32
CA MET A 1 7.56 35.89 10.28
C MET A 1 7.53 34.56 11.01
N GLU A 2 6.42 33.84 10.95
CA GLU A 2 6.32 32.53 11.60
C GLU A 2 7.02 31.49 10.73
N ILE A 3 8.04 30.84 11.28
CA ILE A 3 8.67 29.69 10.65
C ILE A 3 7.85 28.48 11.07
N ILE A 4 6.89 28.10 10.23
CA ILE A 4 6.08 26.89 10.43
C ILE A 4 6.99 25.69 10.17
N ASN A 5 7.38 25.02 11.26
CA ASN A 5 8.18 23.81 11.19
C ASN A 5 7.29 22.62 10.82
N LYS A 6 7.13 22.37 9.51
CA LYS A 6 6.32 21.28 8.94
C LYS A 6 6.80 19.87 9.30
N SER A 7 7.92 19.71 10.01
CA SER A 7 8.38 18.38 10.45
C SER A 7 7.45 17.72 11.50
N LYS A 8 6.60 18.50 12.18
CA LYS A 8 5.60 18.00 13.14
C LYS A 8 4.21 17.75 12.53
N GLU A 9 3.99 18.09 11.27
CA GLU A 9 2.75 17.85 10.51
C GLU A 9 2.95 16.81 9.41
N LYS A 10 3.86 15.85 9.59
CA LYS A 10 3.60 14.54 9.02
C LYS A 10 2.39 14.00 9.77
N GLN A 11 1.18 14.38 9.34
CA GLN A 11 0.03 13.52 9.55
C GLN A 11 0.53 12.14 9.12
N GLU A 12 0.63 11.21 10.07
CA GLU A 12 0.95 9.82 9.77
C GLU A 12 0.03 9.44 8.61
N GLU A 13 0.63 9.08 7.49
CA GLU A 13 -0.06 8.87 6.24
C GLU A 13 -0.94 7.63 6.43
N GLN A 14 -2.14 7.82 6.95
CA GLN A 14 -3.01 6.71 7.35
C GLN A 14 -3.47 5.98 6.09
N TRP A 15 -2.99 4.74 5.95
CA TRP A 15 -3.36 3.86 4.86
C TRP A 15 -4.77 3.33 5.05
N GLN A 16 -5.51 3.24 3.96
CA GLN A 16 -6.89 2.77 3.90
C GLN A 16 -7.05 1.71 2.81
N LEU A 17 -8.10 0.90 2.93
CA LEU A 17 -8.47 -0.02 1.86
C LEU A 17 -8.75 0.75 0.57
N GLY A 18 -8.17 0.29 -0.54
CA GLY A 18 -8.27 0.94 -1.85
C GLY A 18 -7.22 2.02 -2.10
N ASP A 19 -6.37 2.38 -1.12
CA ASP A 19 -5.23 3.25 -1.37
C ASP A 19 -4.19 2.57 -2.26
N VAL A 20 -3.56 3.37 -3.12
CA VAL A 20 -2.39 2.95 -3.90
C VAL A 20 -1.11 3.37 -3.19
N LEU A 21 -0.18 2.44 -3.10
CA LEU A 21 1.16 2.65 -2.58
C LEU A 21 2.20 2.54 -3.68
N GLU A 22 3.31 3.26 -3.51
CA GLU A 22 4.49 3.16 -4.37
C GLU A 22 5.75 2.94 -3.54
N ASP A 23 6.67 2.12 -4.02
CA ASP A 23 7.99 1.93 -3.42
C ASP A 23 9.09 2.72 -4.15
N LYS A 24 10.35 2.58 -3.71
CA LYS A 24 11.49 3.29 -4.32
C LYS A 24 11.87 2.79 -5.71
N GLU A 25 11.39 1.61 -6.10
CA GLU A 25 11.61 0.99 -7.40
C GLU A 25 10.42 1.27 -8.36
N GLU A 26 9.53 2.19 -7.97
CA GLU A 26 8.34 2.62 -8.71
C GLU A 26 7.29 1.51 -8.88
N HIS A 27 7.41 0.42 -8.13
CA HIS A 27 6.37 -0.60 -8.03
C HIS A 27 5.12 -0.02 -7.40
N LYS A 28 3.96 -0.44 -7.89
CA LYS A 28 2.67 0.05 -7.42
C LYS A 28 1.87 -1.10 -6.84
N ALA A 29 1.35 -0.88 -5.64
CA ALA A 29 0.49 -1.82 -4.95
C ALA A 29 -0.85 -1.19 -4.60
N LEU A 30 -1.93 -1.96 -4.71
CA LEU A 30 -3.24 -1.58 -4.18
C LEU A 30 -3.48 -2.29 -2.86
N ILE A 31 -3.88 -1.55 -1.82
CA ILE A 31 -4.31 -2.14 -0.57
C ILE A 31 -5.69 -2.76 -0.77
N VAL A 32 -5.76 -4.09 -0.72
CA VAL A 32 -7.01 -4.87 -0.89
C VAL A 32 -7.16 -5.90 0.22
N LYS A 33 -8.28 -6.63 0.22
CA LYS A 33 -8.44 -7.84 1.03
C LYS A 33 -8.39 -9.09 0.15
N ASN A 34 -7.73 -10.13 0.63
CA ASN A 34 -7.83 -11.46 0.02
C ASN A 34 -9.12 -12.18 0.46
N ASN A 35 -9.33 -13.40 -0.05
CA ASN A 35 -10.50 -14.23 0.27
C ASN A 35 -10.62 -14.63 1.75
N ASN A 36 -9.53 -14.52 2.52
CA ASN A 36 -9.53 -14.79 3.97
C ASN A 36 -9.82 -13.53 4.79
N GLY A 37 -10.03 -12.38 4.13
CA GLY A 37 -10.28 -11.09 4.78
C GLY A 37 -9.03 -10.35 5.27
N SER A 38 -7.84 -10.89 5.00
CA SER A 38 -6.55 -10.26 5.34
C SER A 38 -6.20 -9.16 4.35
N TYR A 39 -5.51 -8.11 4.82
CA TYR A 39 -5.04 -7.00 4.00
C TYR A 39 -3.80 -7.39 3.21
N CYS A 40 -3.75 -7.02 1.94
CA CYS A 40 -2.67 -7.37 1.02
C CYS A 40 -2.24 -6.14 0.19
N LEU A 41 -0.98 -6.14 -0.22
CA LEU A 41 -0.44 -5.25 -1.25
C LEU A 41 -0.48 -5.98 -2.61
N MET A 42 -1.57 -5.81 -3.34
CA MET A 42 -1.74 -6.44 -4.66
C MET A 42 -0.93 -5.68 -5.71
N ASP A 43 -0.06 -6.37 -6.44
CA ASP A 43 0.70 -5.75 -7.54
C ASP A 43 -0.23 -5.25 -8.64
N ILE A 44 -0.11 -3.97 -8.95
CA ILE A 44 -0.81 -3.29 -10.04
C ILE A 44 0.14 -2.63 -11.04
N SER A 45 1.44 -2.91 -10.94
CA SER A 45 2.47 -2.34 -11.80
C SER A 45 2.26 -2.77 -13.26
N PRO A 46 2.19 -1.82 -14.22
CA PRO A 46 1.91 -2.15 -15.62
C PRO A 46 3.05 -2.95 -16.27
N GLU A 47 4.29 -2.64 -15.90
CA GLU A 47 5.53 -3.20 -16.48
C GLU A 47 6.11 -4.37 -15.69
N SER A 48 5.40 -4.92 -14.69
CA SER A 48 5.93 -6.03 -13.89
C SER A 48 5.84 -7.35 -14.67
N ASP A 49 6.95 -8.06 -14.77
CA ASP A 49 7.01 -9.39 -15.40
C ASP A 49 6.57 -10.52 -14.44
N MET A 50 6.03 -10.19 -13.26
CA MET A 50 5.60 -11.19 -12.29
C MET A 50 4.35 -11.94 -12.77
N GLU A 51 4.47 -13.26 -12.92
CA GLU A 51 3.34 -14.18 -13.00
C GLU A 51 2.58 -14.14 -11.66
N GLY A 52 1.51 -13.35 -11.57
CA GLY A 52 0.79 -13.12 -10.30
C GLY A 52 0.19 -11.72 -10.12
N ARG A 53 0.44 -10.79 -11.04
CA ARG A 53 -0.21 -9.46 -11.01
C ARG A 53 -1.72 -9.54 -10.86
N TYR A 54 -2.29 -8.54 -10.19
CA TYR A 54 -3.72 -8.45 -9.92
C TYR A 54 -4.29 -9.67 -9.16
N SER A 55 -3.44 -10.38 -8.41
CA SER A 55 -3.81 -11.50 -7.55
C SER A 55 -3.72 -11.10 -6.08
N THR A 56 -4.57 -11.70 -5.27
CA THR A 56 -4.49 -11.60 -3.79
C THR A 56 -4.04 -12.92 -3.15
N LYS A 57 -3.58 -13.88 -3.96
CA LYS A 57 -3.11 -15.18 -3.47
C LYS A 57 -1.75 -14.98 -2.77
N ALA A 58 -1.53 -15.72 -1.68
CA ALA A 58 -0.23 -15.72 -1.02
C ALA A 58 0.86 -16.19 -1.99
N GLY A 59 1.94 -15.41 -2.09
CA GLY A 59 3.02 -15.61 -3.06
C GLY A 59 2.92 -14.73 -4.32
N ASP A 60 1.73 -14.19 -4.61
CA ASP A 60 1.49 -13.32 -5.78
C ASP A 60 1.32 -11.83 -5.37
N ILE A 61 1.49 -11.52 -4.08
CA ILE A 61 1.37 -10.19 -3.50
C ILE A 61 2.74 -9.68 -3.06
N TYR A 62 2.86 -8.37 -2.87
CA TYR A 62 4.01 -7.84 -2.15
C TYR A 62 3.92 -8.22 -0.68
N ASP A 63 5.02 -8.78 -0.17
CA ASP A 63 5.18 -9.24 1.21
C ASP A 63 4.16 -10.35 1.60
N TRP A 64 3.54 -10.24 2.77
CA TRP A 64 2.59 -11.21 3.31
C TRP A 64 1.20 -10.58 3.55
N PRO A 65 0.13 -11.38 3.64
CA PRO A 65 -1.17 -10.87 4.04
C PRO A 65 -1.20 -10.56 5.55
N TYR A 66 -1.77 -9.42 5.94
CA TYR A 66 -1.83 -8.96 7.34
C TYR A 66 -3.24 -8.97 7.91
N SER A 67 -3.33 -9.09 9.24
CA SER A 67 -4.62 -9.15 9.94
C SER A 67 -5.30 -7.78 10.07
N SER A 68 -4.53 -6.68 10.01
CA SER A 68 -4.99 -5.30 10.16
C SER A 68 -4.22 -4.31 9.28
N LEU A 69 -4.81 -3.13 9.05
CA LEU A 69 -4.13 -2.02 8.36
C LEU A 69 -2.96 -1.45 9.19
N ASP A 70 -3.10 -1.42 10.52
CA ASP A 70 -2.03 -0.94 11.41
C ASP A 70 -0.78 -1.83 11.31
N GLU A 71 -0.98 -3.15 11.26
CA GLU A 71 0.08 -4.12 11.05
C GLU A 71 0.72 -3.95 9.66
N LEU A 72 -0.09 -3.88 8.61
CA LEU A 72 0.35 -3.61 7.23
C LEU A 72 1.23 -2.35 7.18
N HIS A 73 0.73 -1.23 7.73
CA HIS A 73 1.41 0.06 7.75
C HIS A 73 2.72 -0.01 8.56
N SER A 74 2.68 -0.54 9.78
CA SER A 74 3.86 -0.60 10.66
C SER A 74 5.02 -1.39 10.06
N ILE A 75 4.73 -2.42 9.26
CA ILE A 75 5.76 -3.25 8.62
C ILE A 75 6.26 -2.61 7.33
N ASN A 76 5.38 -2.02 6.53
CA ASN A 76 5.70 -1.60 5.16
C ASN A 76 6.03 -0.11 5.00
N SER A 77 5.72 0.75 5.97
CA SER A 77 5.91 2.21 5.88
C SER A 77 7.39 2.65 5.76
N GLY A 78 8.34 1.74 5.92
CA GLY A 78 9.77 1.98 5.67
C GLY A 78 10.17 1.92 4.19
N GLY A 79 9.38 1.23 3.35
CA GLY A 79 9.65 1.03 1.93
C GLY A 79 8.56 1.58 1.00
N TRP A 80 7.32 1.59 1.47
CA TRP A 80 6.15 2.05 0.73
C TRP A 80 5.65 3.40 1.25
N HIS A 81 5.10 4.19 0.35
CA HIS A 81 4.41 5.45 0.67
C HIS A 81 3.12 5.56 -0.15
N LYS A 82 2.13 6.30 0.36
CA LYS A 82 0.86 6.46 -0.35
C LYS A 82 1.02 7.46 -1.50
N VAL A 83 0.40 7.15 -2.63
CA VAL A 83 0.30 8.09 -3.76
C VAL A 83 -1.11 8.67 -3.85
N ASN A 84 -1.27 9.76 -4.59
CA ASN A 84 -2.57 10.40 -4.80
C ASN A 84 -3.44 9.63 -5.81
N ALA A 85 -3.68 8.35 -5.54
CA ALA A 85 -4.55 7.47 -6.32
C ALA A 85 -5.26 6.48 -5.39
N LYS A 86 -6.51 6.16 -5.71
CA LYS A 86 -7.31 5.17 -4.98
C LYS A 86 -8.33 4.51 -5.88
N LEU A 87 -8.67 3.27 -5.55
CA LEU A 87 -9.83 2.58 -6.10
C LEU A 87 -11.07 2.95 -5.27
N VAL A 88 -12.10 3.49 -5.94
CA VAL A 88 -13.43 3.73 -5.35
C VAL A 88 -14.42 2.85 -6.10
N ILE A 89 -15.22 2.09 -5.37
CA ILE A 89 -16.31 1.27 -5.92
C ILE A 89 -17.62 1.94 -5.46
N GLU A 90 -18.47 2.31 -6.43
CA GLU A 90 -19.79 2.92 -6.23
C GLU A 90 -20.92 1.93 -6.48
#